data_AF-A0AAU4DQD2-F1
#
_entry.id   AF-A0AAU4DQD2-F1
#
_cell.length_a   1.000
_cell.length_b   1.000
_cell.length_c   1.000
_cell.angle_alpha   90.00
_cell.angle_beta   90.00
_cell.angle_gamma   90.00
#
_symmetry.space_group_name_H-M   'P 1'
#
loop_
_entity.id
_entity.type
_entity.pdbx_description
1 polymer ?
#
loop_
_entity_poly.entity_id
_entity_poly.type
_entity_poly.pdbx_seq_one_letter_code
_entity_poly.pdbx_strand_id
1 'polypeptide(L)'
;MTTSDGTVQGRTQIFGSAPRSRAFTIVLLGDGFTAAQQADFNTACAAFVTALRATPPYDELSPAINVWRVNVASTDTGADDPVSGGGTGATARTYFDSTFGANGIRRLLVCNNTTVLSTAAAQVPEFSVAIVVVNSTVYGGSGGSVGTYSLAGGATEIAVHEIGHTAYGLADEYPYYAGGNETGHDHHPAGEPSEPNVTLNTARATLKWGWAVAAATALPTMSNPDCSAVDGRASTVPAGTVGCFEGAHYYHCGAFRPEYTCKMRELGVPFCRVCRQVIWNRIGPLATLPARDRTPISVVARYPEHLDVFAVAADGRTMSNWWDQSSGWAGWFQVSGGVASPGGPGSPITSIARYAGHLDLFTVGTDGRVYSTWWDQSSGWAGWFRVGGLVARPGSTVNVVSRYTDHLDLFTTASDGRTMSTWWDARTGWAADWFHLGGGVAAAGATVTAVARYPFHLDVFTVGTDNRVYSCWWDERSGWAGWFPLPGITCRPDSTVTAVARHRDHLDLFTTASDGRTMSTWWDARTGWAGWFQVSGGTASPGSPITAVVRYTNHLDLFVVGTDNRIYSTWWHDTTGWAAWFNVSGGVARPGSQIAALTRVTEHLDLFAVGADGVVTSAWWDASGGWSGWFPLGVT
;
A
#
# COMPACT_ATOMS: atom_id res chain seq x y z
N MET A 1 -16.44 32.52 -23.28
CA MET A 1 -17.83 32.03 -23.48
C MET A 1 -18.37 31.46 -22.16
N THR A 2 -19.65 31.11 -22.05
CA THR A 2 -20.24 30.66 -20.76
C THR A 2 -21.02 29.35 -20.88
N THR A 3 -21.47 28.79 -19.75
CA THR A 3 -22.35 27.61 -19.74
C THR A 3 -23.67 27.82 -20.48
N SER A 4 -24.02 29.04 -20.91
CA SER A 4 -25.12 29.30 -21.84
C SER A 4 -24.88 28.74 -23.25
N ASP A 5 -23.63 28.47 -23.62
CA ASP A 5 -23.23 28.07 -24.96
C ASP A 5 -23.30 26.55 -25.19
N GLY A 6 -24.05 25.84 -24.35
CA GLY A 6 -24.31 24.42 -24.51
C GLY A 6 -25.17 23.83 -23.38
N THR A 7 -25.32 22.51 -23.38
CA THR A 7 -26.10 21.78 -22.36
C THR A 7 -25.48 20.43 -22.03
N VAL A 8 -25.50 20.05 -20.75
CA VAL A 8 -25.13 18.71 -20.30
C VAL A 8 -26.28 17.75 -20.62
N GLN A 9 -26.01 16.71 -21.39
CA GLN A 9 -27.02 15.74 -21.84
C GLN A 9 -27.11 14.51 -20.94
N GLY A 10 -26.01 14.17 -20.24
CA GLY A 10 -25.99 13.08 -19.26
C GLY A 10 -24.64 12.42 -19.14
N ARG A 11 -24.58 11.40 -18.27
CA ARG A 11 -23.37 10.60 -18.00
C ARG A 11 -23.59 9.13 -18.33
N THR A 12 -22.52 8.44 -18.71
CA THR A 12 -22.50 6.99 -18.94
C THR A 12 -21.16 6.43 -18.49
N GLN A 13 -21.17 5.39 -17.67
CA GLN A 13 -19.96 4.62 -17.39
C GLN A 13 -19.66 3.76 -18.62
N ILE A 14 -18.51 3.99 -19.25
CA ILE A 14 -18.12 3.32 -20.51
C ILE A 14 -17.02 2.27 -20.28
N PHE A 15 -16.41 2.25 -19.10
CA PHE A 15 -15.42 1.24 -18.71
C PHE A 15 -15.37 1.07 -17.19
N GLY A 16 -14.96 -0.13 -16.76
CA GLY A 16 -14.76 -0.49 -15.37
C GLY A 16 -16.05 -0.86 -14.65
N SER A 17 -15.89 -1.58 -13.54
CA SER A 17 -16.97 -1.92 -12.61
C SER A 17 -16.52 -1.82 -11.14
N ALA A 18 -15.36 -1.19 -10.88
CA ALA A 18 -14.85 -1.06 -9.52
C ALA A 18 -15.85 -0.27 -8.66
N PRO A 19 -16.05 -0.65 -7.38
CA PRO A 19 -16.83 0.14 -6.44
C PRO A 19 -16.31 1.58 -6.40
N ARG A 20 -17.21 2.57 -6.31
CA ARG A 20 -16.82 4.00 -6.45
C ARG A 20 -15.76 4.45 -5.43
N SER A 21 -15.85 3.96 -4.19
CA SER A 21 -14.86 4.19 -3.13
C SER A 21 -13.48 3.58 -3.40
N ARG A 22 -13.34 2.77 -4.46
CA ARG A 22 -12.15 1.96 -4.78
C ARG A 22 -11.76 2.06 -6.26
N ALA A 23 -12.18 3.14 -6.93
CA ALA A 23 -11.92 3.33 -8.35
C ALA A 23 -11.12 4.60 -8.62
N PHE A 24 -10.03 4.47 -9.38
CA PHE A 24 -9.46 5.60 -10.06
C PHE A 24 -10.41 5.99 -11.19
N THR A 25 -11.17 7.07 -10.96
CA THR A 25 -12.32 7.42 -11.80
C THR A 25 -11.93 8.54 -12.75
N ILE A 26 -11.89 8.23 -14.05
CA ILE A 26 -11.63 9.18 -15.13
C ILE A 26 -12.97 9.69 -15.67
N VAL A 27 -13.14 11.00 -15.77
CA VAL A 27 -14.29 11.62 -16.43
C VAL A 27 -13.85 12.27 -17.74
N LEU A 28 -14.43 11.82 -18.85
CA LEU A 28 -14.27 12.42 -20.17
C LEU A 28 -15.46 13.33 -20.44
N LEU A 29 -15.21 14.60 -20.76
CA LEU A 29 -16.24 15.59 -21.11
C LEU A 29 -15.98 16.07 -22.54
N GLY A 30 -17.04 16.25 -23.33
CA GLY A 30 -16.92 16.74 -24.70
C GLY A 30 -17.00 18.26 -24.75
N ASP A 31 -16.18 18.91 -25.58
CA ASP A 31 -16.38 20.30 -25.97
C ASP A 31 -16.27 20.48 -27.49
N GLY A 32 -16.99 21.46 -28.03
CA GLY A 32 -17.08 21.67 -29.48
C GLY A 32 -17.86 20.59 -30.23
N PHE A 33 -18.52 19.66 -29.53
CA PHE A 33 -19.43 18.69 -30.15
C PHE A 33 -20.85 19.22 -30.06
N THR A 34 -21.48 19.48 -31.20
CA THR A 34 -22.90 19.85 -31.23
C THR A 34 -23.79 18.68 -30.83
N ALA A 35 -25.09 18.92 -30.63
CA ALA A 35 -26.06 17.86 -30.36
C ALA A 35 -26.07 16.76 -31.44
N ALA A 36 -25.76 17.10 -32.69
CA ALA A 36 -25.68 16.14 -33.80
C ALA A 36 -24.38 15.32 -33.83
N GLN A 37 -23.32 15.77 -33.16
CA GLN A 37 -21.97 15.17 -33.20
C GLN A 37 -21.66 14.31 -31.97
N GLN A 38 -22.66 13.99 -31.14
CA GLN A 38 -22.44 13.22 -29.91
C GLN A 38 -21.96 11.79 -30.19
N ALA A 39 -22.28 11.23 -31.36
CA ALA A 39 -21.74 9.94 -31.80
C ALA A 39 -20.21 10.00 -32.02
N ASP A 40 -19.70 11.12 -32.52
CA ASP A 40 -18.26 11.32 -32.73
C ASP A 40 -17.53 11.43 -31.39
N PHE A 41 -18.09 12.18 -30.44
CA PHE A 41 -17.57 12.24 -29.07
C PHE A 41 -17.56 10.86 -28.40
N ASN A 42 -18.65 10.09 -28.55
CA ASN A 42 -18.73 8.72 -28.01
C ASN A 42 -17.62 7.82 -28.59
N THR A 43 -17.34 7.96 -29.89
CA THR A 43 -16.28 7.23 -30.59
C THR A 43 -14.90 7.63 -30.07
N ALA A 44 -14.65 8.93 -29.88
CA ALA A 44 -13.40 9.44 -29.31
C ALA A 44 -13.16 8.89 -27.89
N CYS A 45 -14.20 8.84 -27.04
CA CYS A 45 -14.09 8.25 -25.71
C CYS A 45 -13.78 6.74 -25.74
N ALA A 46 -14.37 5.99 -26.67
CA ALA A 46 -14.08 4.56 -26.84
C ALA A 46 -12.62 4.33 -27.31
N ALA A 47 -12.13 5.17 -28.22
CA ALA A 47 -10.73 5.15 -28.66
C ALA A 47 -9.78 5.46 -27.50
N PHE A 48 -10.11 6.46 -26.66
CA PHE A 48 -9.35 6.76 -25.44
C PHE A 48 -9.26 5.56 -24.50
N VAL A 49 -10.39 4.89 -24.19
CA VAL A 49 -10.40 3.71 -23.30
C VAL A 49 -9.52 2.60 -23.87
N THR A 50 -9.55 2.40 -25.19
CA THR A 50 -8.72 1.40 -25.87
C THR A 50 -7.23 1.72 -25.73
N ALA A 51 -6.83 2.97 -25.98
CA ALA A 51 -5.44 3.40 -25.87
C ALA A 51 -4.92 3.40 -24.42
N LEU A 52 -5.76 3.83 -23.47
CA LEU A 52 -5.44 3.80 -22.04
C LEU A 52 -5.09 2.36 -21.63
N ARG A 53 -5.96 1.40 -21.93
CA ARG A 53 -5.77 -0.02 -21.57
C ARG A 53 -4.63 -0.70 -22.32
N ALA A 54 -4.19 -0.15 -23.44
CA ALA A 54 -3.02 -0.64 -24.17
C ALA A 54 -1.70 -0.04 -23.64
N THR A 55 -1.76 0.93 -22.73
CA THR A 55 -0.58 1.64 -22.22
C THR A 55 -0.20 1.13 -20.83
N PRO A 56 0.99 0.54 -20.63
CA PRO A 56 1.46 0.19 -19.30
C PRO A 56 1.68 1.40 -18.38
N PRO A 57 1.29 1.34 -17.10
CA PRO A 57 0.79 0.16 -16.37
C PRO A 57 -0.75 0.05 -16.30
N TYR A 58 -1.50 0.80 -17.12
CA TYR A 58 -2.98 0.78 -17.07
C TYR A 58 -3.59 -0.53 -17.58
N ASP A 59 -2.85 -1.26 -18.40
CA ASP A 59 -3.18 -2.63 -18.80
C ASP A 59 -3.35 -3.54 -17.56
N GLU A 60 -2.41 -3.49 -16.62
CA GLU A 60 -2.43 -4.26 -15.38
C GLU A 60 -3.38 -3.65 -14.33
N LEU A 61 -3.48 -2.31 -14.30
CA LEU A 61 -4.28 -1.57 -13.32
C LEU A 61 -5.76 -1.39 -13.71
N SER A 62 -6.15 -1.91 -14.87
CA SER A 62 -7.52 -1.82 -15.42
C SER A 62 -8.64 -2.20 -14.43
N PRO A 63 -8.50 -3.21 -13.55
CA PRO A 63 -9.55 -3.55 -12.58
C PRO A 63 -9.90 -2.42 -11.59
N ALA A 64 -8.99 -1.48 -11.34
CA ALA A 64 -9.20 -0.33 -10.47
C ALA A 64 -9.75 0.92 -11.19
N ILE A 65 -9.93 0.89 -12.51
CA ILE A 65 -10.20 2.09 -13.28
C ILE A 65 -11.66 2.10 -13.72
N ASN A 66 -12.37 3.18 -13.40
CA ASN A 66 -13.66 3.48 -13.99
C ASN A 66 -13.50 4.64 -14.97
N VAL A 67 -14.14 4.56 -16.13
CA VAL A 67 -14.21 5.69 -17.07
C VAL A 67 -15.66 6.07 -17.30
N TRP A 68 -15.97 7.32 -17.01
CA TRP A 68 -17.27 7.93 -17.26
C TRP A 68 -17.15 8.92 -18.41
N ARG A 69 -18.11 8.86 -19.31
CA ARG A 69 -18.32 9.86 -20.34
C ARG A 69 -19.46 10.78 -19.91
N VAL A 70 -19.26 12.09 -20.03
CA VAL A 70 -20.29 13.11 -19.84
C VAL A 70 -20.51 13.79 -21.19
N ASN A 71 -21.67 13.53 -21.79
CA ASN A 71 -22.08 14.15 -23.04
C ASN A 71 -22.49 15.59 -22.77
N VAL A 72 -21.80 16.53 -23.42
CA VAL A 72 -22.09 17.96 -23.39
C VAL A 72 -22.23 18.41 -24.84
N ALA A 73 -23.36 19.04 -25.14
CA ALA A 73 -23.63 19.59 -26.46
C ALA A 73 -23.30 21.07 -26.47
N SER A 74 -22.28 21.46 -27.23
CA SER A 74 -21.92 22.85 -27.49
C SER A 74 -22.77 23.45 -28.62
N THR A 75 -22.88 24.77 -28.66
CA THR A 75 -23.67 25.48 -29.68
C THR A 75 -22.99 25.41 -31.05
N ASP A 76 -21.68 25.65 -31.07
CA ASP A 76 -20.87 25.62 -32.29
C ASP A 76 -19.89 24.42 -32.25
N THR A 77 -19.46 24.00 -33.44
CA THR A 77 -18.42 22.97 -33.59
C THR A 77 -17.04 23.59 -33.43
N GLY A 78 -16.07 22.85 -32.89
CA GLY A 78 -14.68 23.31 -32.82
C GLY A 78 -14.28 23.93 -31.49
N ALA A 79 -13.27 24.79 -31.55
CA ALA A 79 -12.74 25.57 -30.44
C ALA A 79 -12.28 26.91 -31.02
N ASP A 80 -12.04 27.88 -30.13
CA ASP A 80 -11.43 29.14 -30.53
C ASP A 80 -10.03 28.92 -31.10
N ASP A 81 -9.73 29.64 -32.18
CA ASP A 81 -8.46 29.54 -32.91
C ASP A 81 -7.90 30.94 -33.20
N PRO A 82 -7.52 31.71 -32.16
CA PRO A 82 -7.17 33.12 -32.28
C PRO A 82 -5.91 33.37 -33.12
N VAL A 83 -5.92 34.47 -33.90
CA VAL A 83 -4.76 34.88 -34.71
C VAL A 83 -3.51 35.14 -33.86
N SER A 84 -3.68 35.67 -32.64
CA SER A 84 -2.58 35.91 -31.70
C SER A 84 -1.83 34.64 -31.29
N GLY A 85 -2.48 33.47 -31.40
CA GLY A 85 -1.89 32.16 -31.17
C GLY A 85 -1.42 31.44 -32.43
N GLY A 86 -1.38 32.12 -33.58
CA GLY A 86 -1.09 31.52 -34.88
C GLY A 86 -2.27 30.75 -35.50
N GLY A 87 -3.49 31.04 -35.05
CA GLY A 87 -4.73 30.47 -35.55
C GLY A 87 -5.36 31.25 -36.71
N THR A 88 -6.52 30.77 -37.15
CA THR A 88 -7.33 31.31 -38.25
C THR A 88 -8.15 32.55 -37.89
N GLY A 89 -8.30 32.86 -36.61
CA GLY A 89 -9.20 33.88 -36.07
C GLY A 89 -10.63 33.38 -35.80
N ALA A 90 -10.89 32.08 -35.94
CA ALA A 90 -12.19 31.50 -35.65
C ALA A 90 -12.53 31.58 -34.16
N THR A 91 -13.81 31.81 -33.86
CA THR A 91 -14.37 31.75 -32.51
C THR A 91 -15.59 30.84 -32.50
N ALA A 92 -15.72 29.99 -31.47
CA ALA A 92 -16.74 28.95 -31.40
C ALA A 92 -17.43 28.92 -30.03
N ARG A 93 -18.76 29.12 -30.00
CA ARG A 93 -19.59 29.06 -28.79
C ARG A 93 -19.65 27.66 -28.21
N THR A 94 -18.74 27.43 -27.28
CA THR A 94 -18.47 26.14 -26.66
C THR A 94 -18.73 26.19 -25.15
N TYR A 95 -19.22 25.08 -24.59
CA TYR A 95 -19.66 25.03 -23.20
C TYR A 95 -18.50 25.20 -22.21
N PHE A 96 -17.32 24.66 -22.54
CA PHE A 96 -16.13 24.77 -21.69
C PHE A 96 -15.13 25.83 -22.17
N ASP A 97 -15.48 26.65 -23.17
CA ASP A 97 -14.66 27.75 -23.68
C ASP A 97 -13.26 27.31 -24.14
N SER A 98 -13.21 26.19 -24.89
CA SER A 98 -11.94 25.62 -25.34
C SER A 98 -11.26 26.52 -26.38
N THR A 99 -9.96 26.78 -26.20
CA THR A 99 -9.19 27.71 -27.07
C THR A 99 -7.76 27.25 -27.31
N PHE A 100 -7.27 27.41 -28.54
CA PHE A 100 -5.88 27.18 -28.93
C PHE A 100 -5.00 28.42 -28.74
N GLY A 101 -3.68 28.23 -28.71
CA GLY A 101 -2.75 29.35 -28.79
C GLY A 101 -2.53 30.07 -27.47
N ALA A 102 -2.95 29.48 -26.35
CA ALA A 102 -2.69 30.03 -25.03
C ALA A 102 -1.17 30.23 -24.83
N ASN A 103 -0.80 31.29 -24.11
CA ASN A 103 0.59 31.70 -23.90
C ASN A 103 1.41 31.87 -25.20
N GLY A 104 0.77 32.09 -26.35
CA GLY A 104 1.43 32.20 -27.65
C GLY A 104 1.89 30.87 -28.24
N ILE A 105 1.53 29.73 -27.64
CA ILE A 105 1.93 28.40 -28.11
C ILE A 105 0.78 27.80 -28.94
N ARG A 106 0.98 27.68 -30.26
CA ARG A 106 -0.05 27.24 -31.22
C ARG A 106 -0.81 25.98 -30.81
N ARG A 107 -0.08 24.98 -30.28
CA ARG A 107 -0.61 23.67 -29.87
C ARG A 107 -1.21 23.66 -28.47
N LEU A 108 -1.04 24.72 -27.68
CA LEU A 108 -1.54 24.75 -26.32
C LEU A 108 -3.05 24.98 -26.37
N LEU A 109 -3.78 23.93 -26.03
CA LEU A 109 -5.24 23.87 -26.05
C LEU A 109 -5.73 23.89 -24.60
N VAL A 110 -6.44 24.93 -24.19
CA VAL A 110 -6.93 25.06 -22.81
C VAL A 110 -8.45 25.20 -22.79
N CYS A 111 -9.03 25.08 -21.60
CA CYS A 111 -10.47 25.25 -21.36
C CYS A 111 -10.72 25.98 -20.04
N ASN A 112 -11.98 26.28 -19.74
CA ASN A 112 -12.40 26.81 -18.44
C ASN A 112 -12.42 25.71 -17.37
N ASN A 113 -11.31 25.58 -16.62
CA ASN A 113 -11.15 24.54 -15.59
C ASN A 113 -12.27 24.52 -14.55
N THR A 114 -12.71 25.69 -14.07
CA THR A 114 -13.77 25.79 -13.05
C THR A 114 -15.08 25.18 -13.54
N THR A 115 -15.45 25.47 -14.79
CA THR A 115 -16.68 24.94 -15.39
C THR A 115 -16.58 23.43 -15.62
N VAL A 116 -15.42 22.94 -16.06
CA VAL A 116 -15.19 21.50 -16.25
C VAL A 116 -15.28 20.76 -14.92
N LEU A 117 -14.54 21.19 -13.90
CA LEU A 117 -14.49 20.50 -12.61
C LEU A 117 -15.84 20.53 -11.88
N SER A 118 -16.57 21.66 -11.94
CA SER A 118 -17.93 21.71 -11.38
C SER A 118 -18.91 20.81 -12.12
N THR A 119 -18.83 20.74 -13.45
CA THR A 119 -19.66 19.84 -14.26
C THR A 119 -19.32 18.38 -13.98
N ALA A 120 -18.03 18.05 -13.94
CA ALA A 120 -17.54 16.71 -13.60
C ALA A 120 -17.97 16.30 -12.19
N ALA A 121 -17.87 17.17 -11.19
CA ALA A 121 -18.32 16.88 -9.82
C ALA A 121 -19.83 16.70 -9.73
N ALA A 122 -20.62 17.53 -10.42
CA ALA A 122 -22.08 17.41 -10.44
C ALA A 122 -22.51 16.09 -11.10
N GLN A 123 -21.80 15.67 -12.14
CA GLN A 123 -22.10 14.44 -12.86
C GLN A 123 -21.45 13.21 -12.23
N VAL A 124 -20.28 13.26 -11.63
CA VAL A 124 -19.55 12.10 -11.09
C VAL A 124 -18.80 12.58 -9.84
N PRO A 125 -19.46 12.73 -8.68
CA PRO A 125 -18.88 13.43 -7.50
C PRO A 125 -17.54 12.89 -6.99
N GLU A 126 -17.24 11.62 -7.24
CA GLU A 126 -16.05 10.91 -6.75
C GLU A 126 -14.99 10.72 -7.86
N PHE A 127 -14.95 11.62 -8.85
CA PHE A 127 -13.95 11.52 -9.91
C PHE A 127 -12.53 11.80 -9.40
N SER A 128 -11.55 11.10 -9.97
CA SER A 128 -10.12 11.29 -9.67
C SER A 128 -9.45 12.26 -10.64
N VAL A 129 -9.87 12.25 -11.91
CA VAL A 129 -9.32 13.13 -12.96
C VAL A 129 -10.39 13.47 -14.00
N ALA A 130 -10.39 14.71 -14.49
CA ALA A 130 -11.27 15.18 -15.56
C ALA A 130 -10.45 15.53 -16.80
N ILE A 131 -10.93 15.08 -17.97
CA ILE A 131 -10.32 15.35 -19.27
C ILE A 131 -11.37 15.82 -20.26
N VAL A 132 -11.06 16.91 -20.98
CA VAL A 132 -11.89 17.45 -22.05
C VAL A 132 -11.39 16.95 -23.39
N VAL A 133 -12.29 16.32 -24.15
CA VAL A 133 -12.10 15.99 -25.56
C VAL A 133 -12.65 17.15 -26.38
N VAL A 134 -11.80 17.80 -27.18
CA VAL A 134 -12.20 18.97 -27.97
C VAL A 134 -12.35 18.56 -29.44
N ASN A 135 -13.50 18.88 -30.03
CA ASN A 135 -13.84 18.54 -31.41
C ASN A 135 -13.09 19.40 -32.44
N SER A 136 -11.78 19.21 -32.56
CA SER A 136 -10.93 19.89 -33.54
C SER A 136 -9.86 18.96 -34.08
N THR A 137 -9.54 19.04 -35.37
CA THR A 137 -8.46 18.28 -35.99
C THR A 137 -7.10 18.98 -35.89
N VAL A 138 -7.05 20.18 -35.33
CA VAL A 138 -5.81 20.92 -35.06
C VAL A 138 -5.07 20.24 -33.92
N TYR A 139 -3.78 19.96 -34.10
CA TYR A 139 -2.95 19.34 -33.06
C TYR A 139 -2.86 20.21 -31.81
N GLY A 140 -3.30 19.67 -30.67
CA GLY A 140 -3.12 20.31 -29.37
C GLY A 140 -3.66 19.53 -28.19
N GLY A 141 -3.17 19.93 -27.03
CA GLY A 141 -3.50 19.37 -25.72
C GLY A 141 -2.77 20.15 -24.62
N SER A 142 -3.19 19.93 -23.38
CA SER A 142 -2.52 20.46 -22.21
C SER A 142 -2.89 19.67 -20.96
N GLY A 143 -1.95 19.58 -20.02
CA GLY A 143 -2.16 19.12 -18.66
C GLY A 143 -2.61 20.25 -17.73
N GLY A 144 -2.43 20.03 -16.43
CA GLY A 144 -2.85 20.95 -15.36
C GLY A 144 -4.01 20.38 -14.56
N SER A 145 -4.86 21.22 -13.97
CA SER A 145 -6.00 20.74 -13.16
C SER A 145 -7.06 19.98 -13.96
N VAL A 146 -7.11 20.20 -15.27
CA VAL A 146 -7.95 19.50 -16.24
C VAL A 146 -7.08 19.18 -17.44
N GLY A 147 -7.11 17.93 -17.91
CA GLY A 147 -6.43 17.56 -19.14
C GLY A 147 -7.29 17.92 -20.37
N THR A 148 -6.67 18.30 -21.48
CA THR A 148 -7.36 18.57 -22.74
C THR A 148 -6.65 17.85 -23.88
N TYR A 149 -7.40 17.38 -24.88
CA TYR A 149 -6.80 16.95 -26.14
C TYR A 149 -7.79 17.14 -27.30
N SER A 150 -7.25 17.37 -28.48
CA SER A 150 -8.02 17.49 -29.72
C SER A 150 -8.13 16.16 -30.47
N LEU A 151 -8.99 16.10 -31.50
CA LEU A 151 -9.14 14.96 -32.41
C LEU A 151 -8.09 14.93 -33.55
N ALA A 152 -6.93 15.54 -33.35
CA ALA A 152 -5.84 15.48 -34.31
C ALA A 152 -5.27 14.05 -34.45
N GLY A 153 -4.45 13.82 -35.49
CA GLY A 153 -3.70 12.57 -35.61
C GLY A 153 -2.86 12.32 -34.35
N GLY A 154 -2.99 11.14 -33.73
CA GLY A 154 -2.34 10.82 -32.46
C GLY A 154 -3.09 11.28 -31.20
N ALA A 155 -4.34 11.73 -31.32
CA ALA A 155 -5.18 12.24 -30.22
C ALA A 155 -5.10 11.42 -28.92
N THR A 156 -5.18 10.09 -29.00
CA THR A 156 -5.16 9.25 -27.81
C THR A 156 -3.78 9.15 -27.15
N GLU A 157 -2.69 9.33 -27.91
CA GLU A 157 -1.35 9.43 -27.33
C GLU A 157 -1.19 10.74 -26.56
N ILE A 158 -1.72 11.84 -27.10
CA ILE A 158 -1.80 13.13 -26.41
C ILE A 158 -2.63 12.95 -25.14
N ALA A 159 -3.83 12.38 -25.24
CA ALA A 159 -4.71 12.20 -24.09
C ALA A 159 -4.04 11.44 -22.93
N VAL A 160 -3.34 10.33 -23.23
CA VAL A 160 -2.64 9.55 -22.20
C VAL A 160 -1.42 10.31 -21.63
N HIS A 161 -0.72 11.09 -22.45
CA HIS A 161 0.33 12.01 -22.00
C HIS A 161 -0.24 13.08 -21.04
N GLU A 162 -1.35 13.73 -21.39
CA GLU A 162 -1.94 14.79 -20.56
C GLU A 162 -2.51 14.26 -19.23
N ILE A 163 -2.99 13.01 -19.17
CA ILE A 163 -3.28 12.35 -17.88
C ILE A 163 -2.03 12.34 -16.99
N GLY A 164 -0.84 12.14 -17.57
CA GLY A 164 0.43 12.15 -16.86
C GLY A 164 0.62 13.39 -15.99
N HIS A 165 0.34 14.56 -16.57
CA HIS A 165 0.32 15.83 -15.85
C HIS A 165 -0.83 15.91 -14.85
N THR A 166 -2.06 15.73 -15.33
CA THR A 166 -3.26 16.07 -14.58
C THR A 166 -3.50 15.15 -13.38
N ALA A 167 -3.21 13.85 -13.51
CA ALA A 167 -3.48 12.88 -12.46
C ALA A 167 -2.30 12.62 -11.52
N TYR A 168 -1.06 12.82 -11.99
CA TYR A 168 0.13 12.36 -11.26
C TYR A 168 1.25 13.39 -11.13
N GLY A 169 1.09 14.59 -11.70
CA GLY A 169 2.08 15.66 -11.62
C GLY A 169 3.41 15.31 -12.30
N LEU A 170 3.39 14.46 -13.33
CA LEU A 170 4.60 14.14 -14.10
C LEU A 170 5.04 15.35 -14.92
N ALA A 171 6.35 15.62 -15.05
CA ALA A 171 6.87 16.73 -15.86
C ALA A 171 8.26 16.47 -16.49
N ASP A 172 8.63 15.21 -16.76
CA ASP A 172 9.88 14.87 -17.48
C ASP A 172 9.81 15.17 -18.99
N GLU A 173 9.21 16.31 -19.31
CA GLU A 173 8.85 16.85 -20.62
C GLU A 173 10.04 17.23 -21.51
N TYR A 174 9.69 17.84 -22.64
CA TYR A 174 10.61 18.41 -23.62
C TYR A 174 11.68 19.28 -22.97
N PRO A 175 12.90 19.26 -23.51
CA PRO A 175 13.97 20.16 -23.12
C PRO A 175 13.79 21.55 -23.75
N TYR A 176 12.56 22.02 -23.99
CA TYR A 176 12.25 23.32 -24.61
C TYR A 176 10.82 23.73 -24.28
N TYR A 177 10.51 25.03 -24.32
CA TYR A 177 9.16 25.55 -24.01
C TYR A 177 8.30 25.77 -25.26
N ALA A 178 8.88 26.31 -26.33
CA ALA A 178 8.16 26.72 -27.54
C ALA A 178 8.87 26.32 -28.85
N GLY A 179 9.76 25.32 -28.80
CA GLY A 179 10.33 24.67 -29.99
C GLY A 179 11.85 24.77 -30.11
N GLY A 180 12.55 25.23 -29.08
CA GLY A 180 14.01 25.19 -28.97
C GLY A 180 14.76 26.46 -29.44
N ASN A 181 14.05 27.48 -29.94
CA ASN A 181 14.60 28.78 -30.34
C ASN A 181 14.09 29.96 -29.49
N GLU A 182 13.47 29.65 -28.36
CA GLU A 182 12.88 30.56 -27.40
C GLU A 182 13.90 31.12 -26.41
N THR A 183 13.66 32.33 -25.92
CA THR A 183 14.57 33.00 -24.99
C THR A 183 14.22 32.69 -23.54
N GLY A 184 15.24 32.47 -22.68
CA GLY A 184 15.07 32.36 -21.23
C GLY A 184 14.86 30.94 -20.71
N HIS A 185 15.07 29.92 -21.56
CA HIS A 185 14.92 28.50 -21.23
C HIS A 185 16.22 27.69 -21.30
N ASP A 186 17.37 28.36 -21.40
CA ASP A 186 18.69 27.72 -21.41
C ASP A 186 18.98 26.97 -20.10
N HIS A 187 18.64 27.56 -18.96
CA HIS A 187 18.88 26.97 -17.64
C HIS A 187 17.63 27.02 -16.77
N HIS A 188 17.32 25.88 -16.16
CA HIS A 188 16.26 25.78 -15.17
C HIS A 188 16.54 26.72 -13.97
N PRO A 189 15.53 27.44 -13.44
CA PRO A 189 15.69 28.29 -12.26
C PRO A 189 16.07 27.48 -11.01
N ALA A 190 16.64 28.13 -9.99
CA ALA A 190 16.97 27.45 -8.74
C ALA A 190 15.71 27.01 -7.97
N GLY A 191 15.74 25.79 -7.42
CA GLY A 191 14.65 25.22 -6.62
C GLY A 191 14.29 23.81 -7.09
N GLU A 192 14.33 22.84 -6.17
CA GLU A 192 13.98 21.46 -6.51
C GLU A 192 12.50 21.38 -6.93
N PRO A 193 12.18 20.84 -8.13
CA PRO A 193 10.81 20.76 -8.62
C PRO A 193 9.96 19.86 -7.72
N SER A 194 8.64 20.05 -7.70
CA SER A 194 7.76 19.20 -6.88
C SER A 194 7.45 17.86 -7.55
N GLU A 195 7.63 17.81 -8.86
CA GLU A 195 7.25 16.72 -9.75
C GLU A 195 8.14 15.50 -9.49
N PRO A 196 7.56 14.29 -9.43
CA PRO A 196 8.27 13.10 -8.94
C PRO A 196 9.32 12.57 -9.93
N ASN A 197 9.27 13.00 -11.20
CA ASN A 197 10.11 12.57 -12.31
C ASN A 197 11.03 13.68 -12.86
N VAL A 198 11.20 14.79 -12.14
CA VAL A 198 12.18 15.83 -12.47
C VAL A 198 13.01 16.15 -11.24
N THR A 199 14.31 16.41 -11.40
CA THR A 199 15.20 16.76 -10.29
C THR A 199 16.26 17.76 -10.73
N LEU A 200 16.70 18.63 -9.82
CA LEU A 200 17.94 19.39 -9.95
C LEU A 200 19.11 18.63 -9.28
N ASN A 201 18.78 17.71 -8.38
CA ASN A 201 19.72 16.92 -7.60
C ASN A 201 20.21 15.67 -8.36
N THR A 202 21.53 15.51 -8.51
CA THR A 202 22.19 14.33 -9.09
C THR A 202 22.86 13.43 -8.05
N ALA A 203 22.79 13.78 -6.76
CA ALA A 203 23.39 12.99 -5.69
C ALA A 203 22.58 11.70 -5.44
N ARG A 204 23.22 10.55 -5.67
CA ARG A 204 22.57 9.23 -5.58
C ARG A 204 21.80 8.99 -4.27
N ALA A 205 22.36 9.44 -3.15
CA ALA A 205 21.81 9.18 -1.81
C ALA A 205 20.48 9.91 -1.55
N THR A 206 20.20 11.00 -2.27
CA THR A 206 19.04 11.87 -2.06
C THR A 206 18.21 12.05 -3.33
N LEU A 207 18.52 11.32 -4.40
CA LEU A 207 17.80 11.34 -5.66
C LEU A 207 16.40 10.72 -5.49
N LYS A 208 15.35 11.41 -5.96
CA LYS A 208 13.94 10.98 -5.86
C LYS A 208 13.71 9.54 -6.35
N TRP A 209 14.37 9.16 -7.44
CA TRP A 209 14.32 7.81 -8.02
C TRP A 209 15.62 7.02 -7.84
N GLY A 210 16.44 7.35 -6.82
CA GLY A 210 17.70 6.67 -6.55
C GLY A 210 17.54 5.15 -6.36
N TRP A 211 16.37 4.71 -5.89
CA TRP A 211 15.98 3.30 -5.77
C TRP A 211 15.96 2.53 -7.10
N ALA A 212 15.77 3.23 -8.22
CA ALA A 212 15.69 2.63 -9.56
C ALA A 212 17.03 2.65 -10.31
N VAL A 213 17.99 3.48 -9.86
CA VAL A 213 19.29 3.67 -10.53
C VAL A 213 20.25 2.55 -10.14
N ALA A 214 20.73 1.79 -11.13
CA ALA A 214 21.74 0.77 -10.88
C ALA A 214 23.02 1.38 -10.28
N ALA A 215 23.70 0.62 -9.42
CA ALA A 215 24.92 1.08 -8.73
C ALA A 215 26.02 1.54 -9.72
N ALA A 216 26.09 0.91 -10.90
CA ALA A 216 27.07 1.21 -11.93
C ALA A 216 26.69 2.40 -12.86
N THR A 217 25.43 2.86 -12.86
CA THR A 217 25.00 3.96 -13.73
C THR A 217 25.62 5.28 -13.26
N ALA A 218 26.37 5.98 -14.11
CA ALA A 218 26.93 7.29 -13.76
C ALA A 218 25.82 8.34 -13.53
N LEU A 219 26.05 9.28 -12.60
CA LEU A 219 25.17 10.41 -12.32
C LEU A 219 25.97 11.73 -12.35
N PRO A 220 25.60 12.71 -13.18
CA PRO A 220 24.57 12.62 -14.22
C PRO A 220 24.92 11.56 -15.27
N THR A 221 23.89 10.93 -15.85
CA THR A 221 24.04 9.89 -16.87
C THR A 221 24.33 10.52 -18.23
N MET A 222 23.70 11.67 -18.50
CA MET A 222 23.96 12.48 -19.68
C MET A 222 23.73 13.95 -19.33
N SER A 223 24.69 14.81 -19.69
CA SER A 223 24.62 16.26 -19.55
C SER A 223 24.64 16.93 -20.91
N ASN A 224 23.90 18.03 -21.06
CA ASN A 224 23.88 18.83 -22.27
C ASN A 224 25.17 19.67 -22.33
N PRO A 225 26.01 19.54 -23.38
CA PRO A 225 27.27 20.27 -23.51
C PRO A 225 27.06 21.73 -23.89
N ASP A 226 25.88 22.11 -24.37
CA ASP A 226 25.56 23.46 -24.83
C ASP A 226 24.13 23.85 -24.43
N CYS A 227 24.01 24.60 -23.33
CA CYS A 227 22.72 25.04 -22.81
C CYS A 227 22.01 26.09 -23.70
N SER A 228 22.69 26.65 -24.70
CA SER A 228 22.03 27.55 -25.67
C SER A 228 21.22 26.79 -26.72
N ALA A 229 21.32 25.46 -26.75
CA ALA A 229 20.63 24.60 -27.69
C ALA A 229 20.01 23.37 -27.03
N VAL A 230 18.96 22.84 -27.66
CA VAL A 230 18.37 21.56 -27.29
C VAL A 230 19.33 20.41 -27.63
N ASP A 231 19.62 19.55 -26.66
CA ASP A 231 20.47 18.37 -26.88
C ASP A 231 19.73 17.30 -27.72
N GLY A 232 20.14 17.16 -28.98
CA GLY A 232 19.64 16.15 -29.91
C GLY A 232 20.47 14.86 -29.97
N ARG A 233 21.51 14.70 -29.14
CA ARG A 233 22.39 13.52 -29.20
C ARG A 233 21.68 12.27 -28.70
N ALA A 234 21.98 11.13 -29.31
CA ALA A 234 21.47 9.83 -28.89
C ALA A 234 21.98 9.41 -27.49
N SER A 235 21.19 8.60 -26.80
CA SER A 235 21.59 7.99 -25.51
C SER A 235 22.91 7.22 -25.64
N THR A 236 23.83 7.45 -24.70
CA THR A 236 25.08 6.69 -24.56
C THR A 236 24.91 5.37 -23.80
N VAL A 237 23.72 5.14 -23.23
CA VAL A 237 23.36 3.95 -22.46
C VAL A 237 22.17 3.23 -23.11
N PRO A 238 21.97 1.91 -22.85
CA PRO A 238 20.83 1.17 -23.39
C PRO A 238 19.48 1.78 -23.01
N ALA A 239 18.48 1.60 -23.87
CA ALA A 239 17.09 1.99 -23.58
C ALA A 239 16.59 1.33 -22.28
N GLY A 240 15.81 2.06 -21.48
CA GLY A 240 15.34 1.62 -20.16
C GLY A 240 16.35 1.81 -19.01
N THR A 241 17.54 2.36 -19.28
CA THR A 241 18.49 2.71 -18.22
C THR A 241 17.96 3.89 -17.42
N VAL A 242 17.67 3.67 -16.13
CA VAL A 242 17.29 4.75 -15.21
C VAL A 242 18.53 5.47 -14.68
N GLY A 243 18.53 6.79 -14.76
CA GLY A 243 19.65 7.67 -14.46
C GLY A 243 19.23 9.12 -14.30
N CYS A 244 20.13 10.06 -14.62
CA CYS A 244 19.83 11.50 -14.70
C CYS A 244 20.24 11.99 -16.10
N PHE A 245 19.25 12.25 -16.96
CA PHE A 245 19.46 12.79 -18.31
C PHE A 245 19.05 14.26 -18.31
N GLU A 246 19.95 15.15 -18.68
CA GLU A 246 19.70 16.60 -18.65
C GLU A 246 18.78 17.05 -19.78
N GLY A 247 17.95 18.06 -19.49
CA GLY A 247 16.96 18.64 -20.39
C GLY A 247 15.54 18.19 -20.03
N ALA A 248 14.90 18.87 -19.10
CA ALA A 248 13.57 18.52 -18.60
C ALA A 248 12.84 19.77 -18.15
N HIS A 249 11.53 19.65 -17.90
CA HIS A 249 10.70 20.75 -17.40
C HIS A 249 10.79 22.01 -18.28
N TYR A 250 10.90 21.82 -19.60
CA TYR A 250 11.01 22.87 -20.61
C TYR A 250 12.32 23.70 -20.59
N TYR A 251 13.39 23.17 -19.99
CA TYR A 251 14.71 23.81 -20.00
C TYR A 251 15.79 22.95 -20.64
N HIS A 252 16.76 23.58 -21.29
CA HIS A 252 17.85 22.90 -22.00
C HIS A 252 18.84 22.25 -21.02
N CYS A 253 19.09 22.91 -19.89
CA CYS A 253 20.01 22.49 -18.83
C CYS A 253 19.44 22.70 -17.42
N GLY A 254 20.11 22.11 -16.44
CA GLY A 254 19.84 22.34 -15.02
C GLY A 254 18.71 21.50 -14.43
N ALA A 255 17.93 20.77 -15.25
CA ALA A 255 16.94 19.82 -14.78
C ALA A 255 17.14 18.45 -15.44
N PHE A 256 16.95 17.38 -14.67
CA PHE A 256 17.19 16.01 -15.10
C PHE A 256 15.91 15.17 -15.07
N ARG A 257 15.77 14.31 -16.08
CA ARG A 257 14.74 13.27 -16.20
C ARG A 257 15.31 11.87 -15.89
N PRO A 258 14.47 10.92 -15.47
CA PRO A 258 14.90 9.60 -15.02
C PRO A 258 15.35 8.66 -16.14
N GLU A 259 14.83 8.81 -17.35
CA GLU A 259 15.20 8.00 -18.52
C GLU A 259 15.35 8.89 -19.75
N TYR A 260 16.13 8.44 -20.73
CA TYR A 260 16.35 9.18 -21.96
C TYR A 260 15.04 9.40 -22.75
N THR A 261 14.19 8.36 -22.81
CA THR A 261 12.88 8.36 -23.47
C THR A 261 11.75 8.06 -22.48
N CYS A 262 10.63 8.75 -22.62
CA CYS A 262 9.42 8.60 -21.79
C CYS A 262 8.21 9.14 -22.57
N LYS A 263 7.00 8.61 -22.32
CA LYS A 263 5.75 9.14 -22.90
C LYS A 263 5.54 10.63 -22.65
N MET A 264 6.04 11.14 -21.52
CA MET A 264 5.99 12.57 -21.18
C MET A 264 6.92 13.42 -22.05
N ARG A 265 7.91 12.82 -22.73
CA ARG A 265 8.84 13.53 -23.61
C ARG A 265 8.54 13.31 -25.08
N GLU A 266 8.10 12.10 -25.45
CA GLU A 266 7.83 11.71 -26.85
C GLU A 266 6.57 10.86 -26.93
N LEU A 267 5.71 11.11 -27.92
CA LEU A 267 4.52 10.27 -28.16
C LEU A 267 4.94 8.94 -28.80
N GLY A 268 4.12 7.90 -28.63
CA GLY A 268 4.39 6.57 -29.20
C GLY A 268 5.44 5.74 -28.43
N VAL A 269 6.01 6.27 -27.35
CA VAL A 269 6.85 5.52 -26.40
C VAL A 269 6.08 5.30 -25.09
N PRO A 270 6.36 4.23 -24.32
CA PRO A 270 5.68 4.01 -23.04
C PRO A 270 6.15 4.99 -21.97
N PHE A 271 5.41 5.09 -20.86
CA PHE A 271 5.94 5.76 -19.66
C PHE A 271 7.28 5.13 -19.24
N CYS A 272 8.22 5.95 -18.79
CA CYS A 272 9.47 5.45 -18.20
C CYS A 272 9.19 4.73 -16.87
N ARG A 273 10.15 3.96 -16.37
CA ARG A 273 10.01 3.14 -15.15
C ARG A 273 9.59 3.98 -13.93
N VAL A 274 10.11 5.19 -13.79
CA VAL A 274 9.75 6.10 -12.70
C VAL A 274 8.31 6.58 -12.84
N CYS A 275 7.89 7.01 -14.03
CA CYS A 275 6.51 7.40 -14.31
C CYS A 275 5.52 6.24 -14.06
N ARG A 276 5.85 5.02 -14.50
CA ARG A 276 5.02 3.84 -14.22
C ARG A 276 4.89 3.57 -12.72
N GLN A 277 5.96 3.75 -11.94
CA GLN A 277 5.90 3.58 -10.50
C GLN A 277 4.99 4.62 -9.84
N VAL A 278 5.03 5.88 -10.29
CA VAL A 278 4.14 6.94 -9.77
C VAL A 278 2.68 6.59 -10.07
N ILE A 279 2.36 6.17 -11.30
CA ILE A 279 1.02 5.72 -11.69
C ILE A 279 0.59 4.52 -10.82
N TRP A 280 1.47 3.53 -10.64
CA TRP A 280 1.21 2.37 -9.81
C TRP A 280 0.95 2.74 -8.35
N ASN A 281 1.72 3.67 -7.79
CA ASN A 281 1.52 4.10 -6.41
C ASN A 281 0.16 4.77 -6.21
N ARG A 282 -0.40 5.38 -7.26
CA ARG A 282 -1.71 6.03 -7.20
C ARG A 282 -2.88 5.05 -7.41
N ILE A 283 -2.75 4.11 -8.35
CA ILE A 283 -3.86 3.22 -8.76
C ILE A 283 -3.70 1.79 -8.22
N GLY A 284 -2.48 1.25 -8.15
CA GLY A 284 -2.20 -0.11 -7.68
C GLY A 284 -2.83 -0.48 -6.34
N PRO A 285 -2.82 0.39 -5.32
CA PRO A 285 -3.60 0.21 -4.09
C PRO A 285 -5.07 -0.20 -4.31
N LEU A 286 -5.69 0.33 -5.37
CA LEU A 286 -7.10 0.11 -5.71
C LEU A 286 -7.33 -1.20 -6.49
N ALA A 287 -6.30 -1.78 -7.12
CA ALA A 287 -6.45 -2.82 -8.18
C ALA A 287 -6.39 -4.27 -7.71
N THR A 288 -6.17 -4.52 -6.41
CA THR A 288 -5.63 -5.75 -5.78
C THR A 288 -4.13 -5.85 -5.79
N LEU A 289 -3.61 -6.17 -4.62
CA LEU A 289 -2.21 -6.46 -4.41
C LEU A 289 -2.13 -7.83 -3.75
N PRO A 290 -1.60 -8.87 -4.43
CA PRO A 290 -1.37 -10.16 -3.80
C PRO A 290 -0.51 -9.97 -2.55
N ALA A 291 -0.95 -10.52 -1.43
CA ALA A 291 -0.13 -10.56 -0.23
C ALA A 291 1.08 -11.47 -0.46
N ARG A 292 2.18 -11.19 0.23
CA ARG A 292 3.35 -12.05 0.25
C ARG A 292 2.97 -13.37 0.88
N ASP A 293 3.26 -14.43 0.15
CA ASP A 293 2.95 -15.79 0.55
C ASP A 293 3.53 -16.09 1.94
N ARG A 294 2.66 -16.59 2.84
CA ARG A 294 2.97 -17.02 4.22
C ARG A 294 3.44 -15.92 5.17
N THR A 295 3.56 -14.66 4.75
CA THR A 295 3.85 -13.58 5.70
C THR A 295 2.64 -13.39 6.63
N PRO A 296 2.82 -13.42 7.97
CA PRO A 296 1.76 -13.16 8.95
C PRO A 296 0.97 -11.87 8.67
N ILE A 297 -0.35 -11.93 8.83
CA ILE A 297 -1.25 -10.77 8.81
C ILE A 297 -1.29 -10.22 10.24
N SER A 298 -1.25 -8.90 10.40
CA SER A 298 -1.52 -8.26 11.69
C SER A 298 -2.84 -7.54 11.63
N VAL A 299 -3.60 -7.60 12.71
CA VAL A 299 -4.89 -6.95 12.80
C VAL A 299 -5.09 -6.38 14.20
N VAL A 300 -5.70 -5.20 14.27
CA VAL A 300 -6.01 -4.53 15.52
C VAL A 300 -7.36 -3.84 15.42
N ALA A 301 -8.11 -3.81 16.53
CA ALA A 301 -9.27 -2.95 16.67
C ALA A 301 -8.86 -1.69 17.44
N ARG A 302 -9.14 -0.51 16.87
CA ARG A 302 -8.99 0.75 17.60
C ARG A 302 -10.15 0.99 18.55
N TYR A 303 -11.33 0.54 18.16
CA TYR A 303 -12.58 0.51 18.91
C TYR A 303 -13.53 -0.52 18.26
N PRO A 304 -14.63 -0.94 18.89
CA PRO A 304 -15.46 -2.05 18.41
C PRO A 304 -15.98 -1.91 16.98
N GLU A 305 -16.20 -0.69 16.51
CA GLU A 305 -16.73 -0.37 15.19
C GLU A 305 -15.62 -0.11 14.14
N HIS A 306 -14.35 -0.25 14.50
CA HIS A 306 -13.23 -0.03 13.59
C HIS A 306 -12.06 -0.98 13.80
N LEU A 307 -11.61 -1.59 12.70
CA LEU A 307 -10.43 -2.45 12.66
C LEU A 307 -9.47 -2.02 11.55
N ASP A 308 -8.19 -2.27 11.80
CA ASP A 308 -7.10 -2.03 10.87
C ASP A 308 -6.38 -3.36 10.62
N VAL A 309 -6.24 -3.74 9.36
CA VAL A 309 -5.57 -4.94 8.87
C VAL A 309 -4.29 -4.53 8.15
N PHE A 310 -3.20 -5.21 8.46
CA PHE A 310 -1.89 -4.97 7.89
C PHE A 310 -1.35 -6.26 7.26
N ALA A 311 -0.85 -6.14 6.04
CA ALA A 311 -0.25 -7.23 5.29
C ALA A 311 0.99 -6.74 4.55
N VAL A 312 1.89 -7.67 4.23
CA VAL A 312 3.00 -7.41 3.32
C VAL A 312 2.59 -7.84 1.93
N ALA A 313 2.78 -6.99 0.94
CA ALA A 313 2.58 -7.29 -0.47
C ALA A 313 3.63 -8.29 -0.99
N ALA A 314 3.34 -9.02 -2.07
CA ALA A 314 4.31 -9.92 -2.71
C ALA A 314 5.67 -9.24 -3.03
N ASP A 315 5.63 -7.97 -3.43
CA ASP A 315 6.83 -7.14 -3.70
C ASP A 315 7.50 -6.56 -2.44
N GLY A 316 6.95 -6.83 -1.26
CA GLY A 316 7.49 -6.44 0.05
C GLY A 316 6.90 -5.15 0.62
N ARG A 317 6.06 -4.42 -0.12
CA ARG A 317 5.43 -3.20 0.41
C ARG A 317 4.60 -3.48 1.66
N THR A 318 4.66 -2.57 2.63
CA THR A 318 3.81 -2.64 3.81
C THR A 318 2.46 -2.01 3.51
N MET A 319 1.40 -2.81 3.65
CA MET A 319 0.05 -2.44 3.23
C MET A 319 -0.89 -2.38 4.43
N SER A 320 -1.83 -1.46 4.39
CA SER A 320 -2.94 -1.35 5.34
C SER A 320 -4.27 -1.35 4.59
N ASN A 321 -5.29 -1.95 5.19
CA ASN A 321 -6.69 -1.81 4.85
C ASN A 321 -7.46 -1.71 6.16
N TRP A 322 -8.54 -0.96 6.20
CA TRP A 322 -9.33 -0.81 7.41
C TRP A 322 -10.82 -0.95 7.12
N TRP A 323 -11.57 -1.29 8.15
CA TRP A 323 -13.02 -1.35 8.11
C TRP A 323 -13.60 -0.47 9.20
N ASP A 324 -14.63 0.29 8.84
CA ASP A 324 -15.47 1.02 9.77
C ASP A 324 -16.94 0.64 9.53
N GLN A 325 -17.72 0.49 10.60
CA GLN A 325 -19.12 0.07 10.51
C GLN A 325 -19.97 0.94 9.58
N SER A 326 -19.65 2.24 9.48
CA SER A 326 -20.42 3.20 8.67
C SER A 326 -20.10 3.18 7.18
N SER A 327 -18.89 2.75 6.81
CA SER A 327 -18.36 2.89 5.44
C SER A 327 -17.87 1.57 4.82
N GLY A 328 -17.76 0.52 5.62
CA GLY A 328 -17.22 -0.76 5.19
C GLY A 328 -15.70 -0.73 5.05
N TRP A 329 -15.19 -1.58 4.16
CA TRP A 329 -13.76 -1.73 3.91
C TRP A 329 -13.21 -0.62 3.00
N ALA A 330 -12.19 0.09 3.47
CA ALA A 330 -11.57 1.21 2.78
C ALA A 330 -10.73 0.83 1.55
N GLY A 331 -10.17 -0.38 1.54
CA GLY A 331 -9.25 -0.84 0.51
C GLY A 331 -7.78 -0.77 0.93
N TRP A 332 -6.94 -1.51 0.22
CA TRP A 332 -5.52 -1.60 0.52
C TRP A 332 -4.79 -0.32 0.07
N PHE A 333 -3.90 0.20 0.90
CA PHE A 333 -2.97 1.27 0.55
C PHE A 333 -1.61 1.03 1.18
N GLN A 334 -0.55 1.55 0.55
CA GLN A 334 0.80 1.41 1.09
C GLN A 334 1.00 2.39 2.24
N VAL A 335 1.53 1.90 3.35
CA VAL A 335 1.81 2.73 4.52
C VAL A 335 3.14 3.45 4.34
N SER A 336 3.09 4.76 4.06
CA SER A 336 4.24 5.67 4.04
C SER A 336 5.48 5.18 3.28
N GLY A 337 5.28 4.46 2.17
CA GLY A 337 6.39 3.93 1.35
C GLY A 337 7.17 2.76 1.97
N GLY A 338 6.69 2.17 3.07
CA GLY A 338 7.42 1.11 3.78
C GLY A 338 7.59 -0.18 2.97
N VAL A 339 8.70 -0.88 3.24
CA VAL A 339 9.07 -2.15 2.59
C VAL A 339 9.69 -3.10 3.63
N ALA A 340 9.11 -4.30 3.74
CA ALA A 340 9.56 -5.36 4.63
C ALA A 340 10.58 -6.29 3.97
N SER A 341 11.51 -6.82 4.77
CA SER A 341 12.57 -7.74 4.32
C SER A 341 12.00 -8.99 3.63
N PRO A 342 12.65 -9.49 2.55
CA PRO A 342 12.23 -10.72 1.88
C PRO A 342 12.70 -12.02 2.56
N GLY A 343 13.42 -11.98 3.69
CA GLY A 343 13.99 -13.18 4.32
C GLY A 343 12.94 -14.16 4.87
N GLY A 344 13.18 -15.47 4.73
CA GLY A 344 12.25 -16.52 5.19
C GLY A 344 10.90 -16.46 4.45
N PRO A 345 9.75 -16.50 5.15
CA PRO A 345 8.44 -16.20 4.58
C PRO A 345 8.17 -14.69 4.40
N GLY A 346 9.18 -13.83 4.60
CA GLY A 346 9.05 -12.38 4.67
C GLY A 346 8.84 -11.88 6.09
N SER A 347 9.44 -10.73 6.45
CA SER A 347 9.20 -10.11 7.76
C SER A 347 7.76 -9.62 7.86
N PRO A 348 6.99 -10.00 8.88
CA PRO A 348 5.63 -9.48 9.04
C PRO A 348 5.62 -8.00 9.43
N ILE A 349 4.45 -7.39 9.27
CA ILE A 349 4.10 -6.17 9.97
C ILE A 349 3.42 -6.60 11.26
N THR A 350 3.80 -6.03 12.39
CA THR A 350 3.03 -6.14 13.63
C THR A 350 2.45 -4.78 13.98
N SER A 351 1.27 -4.78 14.56
CA SER A 351 0.51 -3.57 14.89
C SER A 351 0.03 -3.60 16.33
N ILE A 352 -0.03 -2.42 16.96
CA ILE A 352 -0.69 -2.24 18.24
C ILE A 352 -1.43 -0.89 18.27
N ALA A 353 -2.65 -0.88 18.79
CA ALA A 353 -3.37 0.37 19.05
C ALA A 353 -3.12 0.75 20.50
N ARG A 354 -2.58 1.96 20.72
CA ARG A 354 -2.37 2.48 22.08
C ARG A 354 -3.66 3.05 22.65
N TYR A 355 -4.46 3.68 21.79
CA TYR A 355 -5.80 4.20 22.06
C TYR A 355 -6.54 4.42 20.73
N ALA A 356 -7.83 4.76 20.77
CA ALA A 356 -8.67 4.84 19.57
C ALA A 356 -8.12 5.76 18.45
N GLY A 357 -7.44 6.84 18.82
CA GLY A 357 -6.85 7.81 17.90
C GLY A 357 -5.40 7.51 17.48
N HIS A 358 -4.80 6.39 17.90
CA HIS A 358 -3.38 6.13 17.65
C HIS A 358 -3.01 4.65 17.57
N LEU A 359 -2.21 4.30 16.57
CA LEU A 359 -1.62 2.97 16.45
C LEU A 359 -0.18 3.04 15.94
N ASP A 360 0.58 2.01 16.27
CA ASP A 360 1.99 1.86 15.93
C ASP A 360 2.20 0.58 15.12
N LEU A 361 3.08 0.64 14.12
CA LEU A 361 3.49 -0.49 13.30
C LEU A 361 4.98 -0.76 13.45
N PHE A 362 5.36 -2.03 13.32
CA PHE A 362 6.75 -2.48 13.36
C PHE A 362 7.02 -3.52 12.28
N THR A 363 8.23 -3.49 11.71
CA THR A 363 8.72 -4.54 10.81
C THR A 363 10.25 -4.58 10.78
N VAL A 364 10.82 -5.67 10.27
CA VAL A 364 12.24 -5.72 9.91
C VAL A 364 12.38 -5.38 8.42
N GLY A 365 13.11 -4.31 8.12
CA GLY A 365 13.31 -3.79 6.77
C GLY A 365 14.29 -4.63 5.93
N THR A 366 14.43 -4.29 4.65
CA THR A 366 15.29 -5.01 3.69
C THR A 366 16.78 -4.96 4.04
N ASP A 367 17.20 -4.02 4.88
CA ASP A 367 18.56 -3.90 5.43
C ASP A 367 18.76 -4.66 6.75
N GLY A 368 17.77 -5.43 7.20
CA GLY A 368 17.79 -6.18 8.45
C GLY A 368 17.62 -5.32 9.70
N ARG A 369 17.30 -4.03 9.57
CA ARG A 369 17.05 -3.14 10.72
C ARG A 369 15.58 -3.18 11.14
N VAL A 370 15.31 -2.87 12.41
CA VAL A 370 13.95 -2.73 12.93
C VAL A 370 13.44 -1.32 12.62
N TYR A 371 12.26 -1.23 12.02
CA TYR A 371 11.61 0.02 11.70
C TYR A 371 10.26 0.13 12.39
N SER A 372 9.86 1.37 12.65
CA SER A 372 8.53 1.73 13.12
C SER A 372 7.95 2.87 12.29
N THR A 373 6.62 2.91 12.22
CA THR A 373 5.82 4.07 11.85
C THR A 373 4.57 4.08 12.73
N TRP A 374 3.84 5.19 12.74
CA TRP A 374 2.62 5.33 13.52
C TRP A 374 1.58 6.13 12.74
N TRP A 375 0.33 5.96 13.13
CA TRP A 375 -0.81 6.75 12.67
C TRP A 375 -1.44 7.48 13.85
N ASP A 376 -1.75 8.76 13.66
CA ASP A 376 -2.54 9.54 14.60
C ASP A 376 -3.72 10.20 13.88
N GLN A 377 -4.87 10.24 14.54
CA GLN A 377 -6.10 10.82 13.99
C GLN A 377 -5.93 12.27 13.51
N SER A 378 -5.05 13.05 14.14
CA SER A 378 -4.85 14.46 13.81
C SER A 378 -3.91 14.70 12.62
N SER A 379 -3.00 13.76 12.33
CA SER A 379 -1.89 13.97 11.39
C SER A 379 -1.71 12.88 10.35
N GLY A 380 -2.46 11.78 10.45
CA GLY A 380 -2.34 10.64 9.56
C GLY A 380 -1.09 9.81 9.85
N TRP A 381 -0.56 9.18 8.79
CA TRP A 381 0.61 8.31 8.89
C TRP A 381 1.93 9.09 8.91
N ALA A 382 2.80 8.76 9.85
CA ALA A 382 4.18 9.22 9.88
C ALA A 382 5.07 8.49 8.85
N GLY A 383 6.23 9.07 8.55
CA GLY A 383 7.28 8.38 7.80
C GLY A 383 7.92 7.26 8.63
N TRP A 384 8.43 6.21 7.96
CA TRP A 384 9.14 5.12 8.64
C TRP A 384 10.48 5.60 9.20
N PHE A 385 10.80 5.19 10.43
CA PHE A 385 12.06 5.49 11.10
C PHE A 385 12.64 4.23 11.76
N ARG A 386 13.96 4.23 11.95
CA ARG A 386 14.68 3.11 12.58
C ARG A 386 14.50 3.12 14.09
N VAL A 387 14.27 1.95 14.68
CA VAL A 387 14.23 1.77 16.13
C VAL A 387 15.59 1.24 16.60
N GLY A 388 16.45 2.15 17.06
CA GLY A 388 17.77 1.83 17.57
C GLY A 388 18.72 1.17 16.55
N GLY A 389 19.79 0.57 17.06
CA GLY A 389 20.90 0.03 16.26
C GLY A 389 20.87 -1.48 15.97
N LEU A 390 19.79 -2.21 16.27
CA LEU A 390 19.75 -3.67 16.12
C LEU A 390 19.78 -4.11 14.64
N VAL A 391 20.55 -5.16 14.36
CA VAL A 391 20.45 -5.95 13.12
C VAL A 391 19.72 -7.24 13.46
N ALA A 392 18.46 -7.33 13.08
CA ALA A 392 17.60 -8.48 13.30
C ALA A 392 17.85 -9.56 12.23
N ARG A 393 17.47 -10.81 12.53
CA ARG A 393 17.41 -11.87 11.50
C ARG A 393 16.38 -11.46 10.43
N PRO A 394 16.69 -11.55 9.13
CA PRO A 394 15.70 -11.36 8.07
C PRO A 394 14.50 -12.31 8.25
N GLY A 395 13.28 -11.81 8.08
CA GLY A 395 12.05 -12.58 8.29
C GLY A 395 11.54 -12.61 9.73
N SER A 396 12.24 -11.99 10.69
CA SER A 396 11.80 -12.01 12.08
C SER A 396 10.59 -11.13 12.33
N THR A 397 9.70 -11.60 13.19
CA THR A 397 8.64 -10.81 13.80
C THR A 397 9.23 -9.81 14.79
N VAL A 398 8.67 -8.60 14.82
CA VAL A 398 8.90 -7.62 15.90
C VAL A 398 7.67 -7.68 16.81
N ASN A 399 7.67 -8.54 17.81
CA ASN A 399 6.55 -8.63 18.73
C ASN A 399 6.49 -7.36 19.60
N VAL A 400 5.28 -6.84 19.82
CA VAL A 400 5.04 -5.61 20.58
C VAL A 400 3.99 -5.85 21.64
N VAL A 401 4.23 -5.32 22.83
CA VAL A 401 3.28 -5.31 23.95
C VAL A 401 3.16 -3.88 24.48
N SER A 402 1.95 -3.48 24.82
CA SER A 402 1.69 -2.24 25.57
C SER A 402 1.35 -2.59 27.01
N ARG A 403 2.11 -2.03 27.96
CA ARG A 403 1.81 -2.17 29.40
C ARG A 403 0.81 -1.13 29.88
N TYR A 404 0.79 0.02 29.21
CA TYR A 404 -0.15 1.14 29.36
C TYR A 404 0.00 2.05 28.13
N THR A 405 -0.95 2.97 27.90
CA THR A 405 -1.07 3.80 26.67
C THR A 405 0.22 4.54 26.27
N ASP A 406 1.05 4.89 27.25
CA ASP A 406 2.27 5.69 27.08
C ASP A 406 3.56 4.84 27.09
N HIS A 407 3.45 3.52 26.97
CA HIS A 407 4.62 2.63 26.98
C HIS A 407 4.48 1.42 26.06
N LEU A 408 5.53 1.15 25.30
CA LEU A 408 5.65 -0.04 24.44
C LEU A 408 6.92 -0.81 24.78
N ASP A 409 6.83 -2.13 24.74
CA ASP A 409 7.95 -3.05 24.83
C ASP A 409 8.03 -3.87 23.52
N LEU A 410 9.20 -3.85 22.88
CA LEU A 410 9.47 -4.60 21.66
C LEU A 410 10.37 -5.80 21.93
N PHE A 411 10.12 -6.87 21.16
CA PHE A 411 10.85 -8.13 21.23
C PHE A 411 11.12 -8.67 19.83
N THR A 412 12.35 -9.05 19.55
CA THR A 412 12.71 -9.68 18.28
C THR A 412 13.99 -10.52 18.41
N THR A 413 14.44 -11.10 17.31
CA THR A 413 15.63 -11.95 17.27
C THR A 413 16.76 -11.24 16.51
N ALA A 414 17.89 -11.02 17.18
CA ALA A 414 19.11 -10.52 16.56
C ALA A 414 19.61 -11.48 15.46
N SER A 415 20.37 -10.98 14.49
CA SER A 415 21.01 -11.78 13.41
C SER A 415 21.73 -13.03 13.91
N ASP A 416 22.37 -12.97 15.08
CA ASP A 416 23.07 -14.09 15.74
C ASP A 416 22.16 -15.04 16.54
N GLY A 417 20.89 -14.68 16.76
CA GLY A 417 19.90 -15.48 17.48
C GLY A 417 19.55 -15.07 18.87
N ARG A 418 20.24 -14.07 19.43
CA ARG A 418 19.89 -13.55 20.74
C ARG A 418 18.47 -12.97 20.71
N THR A 419 17.70 -13.28 21.75
CA THR A 419 16.39 -12.67 21.97
C THR A 419 16.59 -11.26 22.53
N MET A 420 16.17 -10.25 21.77
CA MET A 420 16.45 -8.85 22.09
C MET A 420 15.19 -8.13 22.50
N SER A 421 15.35 -7.10 23.34
CA SER A 421 14.28 -6.18 23.67
C SER A 421 14.75 -4.72 23.65
N THR A 422 13.78 -3.82 23.47
CA THR A 422 13.88 -2.38 23.65
C THR A 422 12.50 -1.85 24.06
N TRP A 423 12.41 -0.60 24.47
CA TRP A 423 11.16 0.01 24.90
C TRP A 423 11.03 1.46 24.45
N TRP A 424 9.80 1.96 24.49
CA TRP A 424 9.43 3.35 24.27
C TRP A 424 8.59 3.86 25.43
N ASP A 425 8.85 5.10 25.86
CA ASP A 425 8.03 5.82 26.84
C ASP A 425 7.70 7.22 26.28
N ALA A 426 6.44 7.65 26.42
CA ALA A 426 5.98 8.92 25.85
C ALA A 426 6.78 10.15 26.29
N ARG A 427 7.43 10.12 27.46
CA ARG A 427 8.20 11.26 28.01
C ARG A 427 9.64 11.27 27.53
N THR A 428 10.20 10.10 27.25
CA THR A 428 11.64 9.95 26.97
C THR A 428 11.95 9.45 25.56
N GLY A 429 10.93 8.99 24.84
CA GLY A 429 11.06 8.39 23.52
C GLY A 429 11.54 6.94 23.59
N TRP A 430 12.20 6.52 22.51
CA TRP A 430 12.80 5.18 22.43
C TRP A 430 14.05 5.08 23.31
N ALA A 431 14.23 3.94 23.95
CA ALA A 431 15.49 3.61 24.61
C ALA A 431 16.66 3.68 23.61
N ALA A 432 17.83 4.10 24.10
CA ALA A 432 19.01 4.33 23.26
C ALA A 432 19.48 3.07 22.53
N ASP A 433 19.46 1.92 23.23
CA ASP A 433 20.00 0.65 22.74
C ASP A 433 19.06 -0.52 22.99
N TRP A 434 19.17 -1.52 22.11
CA TRP A 434 18.58 -2.83 22.34
C TRP A 434 19.44 -3.63 23.33
N PHE A 435 18.79 -4.40 24.22
CA PHE A 435 19.48 -5.23 25.18
C PHE A 435 19.10 -6.71 25.02
N HIS A 436 20.02 -7.59 25.41
CA HIS A 436 19.82 -9.04 25.36
C HIS A 436 18.97 -9.48 26.55
N LEU A 437 17.86 -10.17 26.30
CA LEU A 437 17.00 -10.72 27.35
C LEU A 437 17.67 -11.90 28.04
N GLY A 438 18.41 -11.64 29.12
CA GLY A 438 18.80 -12.67 30.10
C GLY A 438 19.52 -13.90 29.53
N GLY A 439 20.23 -13.78 28.39
CA GLY A 439 20.95 -14.90 27.76
C GLY A 439 20.15 -15.72 26.74
N GLY A 440 18.90 -15.37 26.43
CA GLY A 440 18.03 -16.17 25.56
C GLY A 440 18.50 -16.27 24.11
N VAL A 441 18.29 -17.44 23.50
CA VAL A 441 18.63 -17.70 22.10
C VAL A 441 17.49 -18.46 21.44
N ALA A 442 16.94 -17.88 20.37
CA ALA A 442 15.86 -18.48 19.60
C ALA A 442 16.40 -19.34 18.44
N ALA A 443 15.74 -20.46 18.17
CA ALA A 443 15.97 -21.26 16.97
C ALA A 443 15.78 -20.44 15.68
N ALA A 444 16.35 -20.92 14.57
CA ALA A 444 16.15 -20.27 13.28
C ALA A 444 14.69 -20.40 12.84
N GLY A 445 14.03 -19.26 12.59
CA GLY A 445 12.61 -19.20 12.24
C GLY A 445 11.66 -19.09 13.43
N ALA A 446 12.12 -19.33 14.66
CA ALA A 446 11.30 -19.16 15.85
C ALA A 446 10.98 -17.68 16.10
N THR A 447 9.77 -17.42 16.59
CA THR A 447 9.35 -16.11 17.07
C THR A 447 9.75 -15.92 18.53
N VAL A 448 9.91 -14.64 18.93
CA VAL A 448 9.90 -14.24 20.33
C VAL A 448 8.53 -13.63 20.60
N THR A 449 7.74 -14.28 21.44
CA THR A 449 6.37 -13.85 21.77
C THR A 449 6.37 -13.32 23.19
N ALA A 450 5.90 -12.10 23.39
CA ALA A 450 5.70 -11.53 24.72
C ALA A 450 4.21 -11.26 24.99
N VAL A 451 3.85 -11.25 26.26
CA VAL A 451 2.52 -10.89 26.76
C VAL A 451 2.64 -10.17 28.10
N ALA A 452 1.84 -9.13 28.30
CA ALA A 452 1.69 -8.49 29.60
C ALA A 452 0.51 -9.11 30.34
N ARG A 453 0.75 -9.74 31.50
CA ARG A 453 -0.33 -10.20 32.39
C ARG A 453 -0.97 -9.03 33.15
N TYR A 454 -0.17 -8.01 33.46
CA TYR A 454 -0.55 -6.74 34.07
C TYR A 454 0.57 -5.71 33.83
N PRO A 455 0.36 -4.40 34.08
CA PRO A 455 1.31 -3.34 33.69
C PRO A 455 2.75 -3.47 34.20
N PHE A 456 2.98 -4.25 35.25
CA PHE A 456 4.28 -4.41 35.91
C PHE A 456 4.87 -5.82 35.73
N HIS A 457 4.36 -6.60 34.78
CA HIS A 457 4.84 -7.94 34.51
C HIS A 457 4.71 -8.35 33.05
N LEU A 458 5.77 -8.96 32.53
CA LEU A 458 5.84 -9.50 31.17
C LEU A 458 6.28 -10.95 31.24
N ASP A 459 5.68 -11.80 30.40
CA ASP A 459 6.15 -13.15 30.13
C ASP A 459 6.58 -13.24 28.67
N VAL A 460 7.72 -13.87 28.41
CA VAL A 460 8.33 -13.99 27.08
C VAL A 460 8.65 -15.45 26.78
N PHE A 461 8.33 -15.87 25.55
CA PHE A 461 8.44 -17.26 25.10
C PHE A 461 9.15 -17.36 23.77
N THR A 462 9.91 -18.44 23.59
CA THR A 462 10.50 -18.82 22.30
C THR A 462 10.76 -20.31 22.22
N VAL A 463 10.99 -20.82 21.01
CA VAL A 463 11.58 -22.15 20.80
C VAL A 463 13.10 -22.00 20.75
N GLY A 464 13.80 -22.71 21.63
CA GLY A 464 15.25 -22.72 21.71
C GLY A 464 15.91 -23.55 20.61
N THR A 465 17.24 -23.43 20.47
CA THR A 465 18.02 -24.16 19.46
C THR A 465 18.04 -25.69 19.64
N ASP A 466 17.60 -26.17 20.78
CA ASP A 466 17.40 -27.58 21.11
C ASP A 466 15.94 -28.05 20.89
N ASN A 467 15.12 -27.24 20.23
CA ASN A 467 13.71 -27.47 19.92
C ASN A 467 12.77 -27.59 21.13
N ARG A 468 13.19 -27.11 22.31
CA ARG A 468 12.30 -27.00 23.48
C ARG A 468 11.66 -25.61 23.55
N VAL A 469 10.52 -25.54 24.24
CA VAL A 469 9.88 -24.25 24.59
C VAL A 469 10.59 -23.69 25.82
N TYR A 470 10.97 -22.41 25.75
CA TYR A 470 11.56 -21.67 26.85
C TYR A 470 10.69 -20.49 27.25
N SER A 471 10.76 -20.15 28.53
CA SER A 471 10.13 -18.96 29.10
C SER A 471 11.16 -18.14 29.87
N CYS A 472 11.02 -16.83 29.82
CA CYS A 472 11.54 -15.89 30.82
C CYS A 472 10.47 -14.86 31.15
N TRP A 473 10.67 -14.08 32.19
CA TRP A 473 9.72 -13.07 32.61
C TRP A 473 10.42 -11.86 33.21
N TRP A 474 9.71 -10.75 33.26
CA TRP A 474 10.13 -9.52 33.91
C TRP A 474 9.09 -9.11 34.96
N ASP A 475 9.57 -8.70 36.13
CA ASP A 475 8.75 -8.04 37.14
C ASP A 475 9.46 -6.75 37.56
N GLU A 476 8.71 -5.66 37.72
CA GLU A 476 9.26 -4.34 38.04
C GLU A 476 10.18 -4.33 39.27
N ARG A 477 9.93 -5.20 40.26
CA ARG A 477 10.71 -5.23 41.51
C ARG A 477 11.99 -6.04 41.41
N SER A 478 12.05 -7.02 40.52
CA SER A 478 13.13 -8.01 40.46
C SER A 478 13.87 -8.04 39.11
N GLY A 479 13.37 -7.31 38.13
CA GLY A 479 13.91 -7.28 36.78
C GLY A 479 13.64 -8.57 36.02
N TRP A 480 14.53 -8.86 35.07
CA TRP A 480 14.43 -10.04 34.21
C TRP A 480 14.89 -11.30 34.93
N ALA A 481 14.07 -12.33 34.91
CA ALA A 481 14.45 -13.69 35.27
C ALA A 481 15.29 -14.35 34.17
N GLY A 482 16.10 -15.33 34.57
CA GLY A 482 16.81 -16.19 33.62
C GLY A 482 15.85 -17.11 32.85
N TRP A 483 16.23 -17.49 31.63
CA TRP A 483 15.45 -18.42 30.82
C TRP A 483 15.41 -19.82 31.42
N PHE A 484 14.24 -20.45 31.40
CA PHE A 484 14.04 -21.83 31.84
C PHE A 484 13.20 -22.61 30.83
N PRO A 485 13.47 -23.91 30.63
CA PRO A 485 12.72 -24.75 29.70
C PRO A 485 11.37 -25.15 30.30
N LEU A 486 10.34 -25.25 29.46
CA LEU A 486 9.06 -25.89 29.76
C LEU A 486 9.11 -27.35 29.25
N PRO A 487 9.37 -28.34 30.12
CA PRO A 487 9.64 -29.71 29.71
C PRO A 487 8.39 -30.41 29.15
N GLY A 488 8.58 -31.51 28.43
CA GLY A 488 7.48 -32.38 27.98
C GLY A 488 7.01 -32.14 26.54
N ILE A 489 7.72 -31.31 25.77
CA ILE A 489 7.44 -31.09 24.34
C ILE A 489 8.73 -30.97 23.54
N THR A 490 8.66 -31.34 22.26
CA THR A 490 9.70 -31.07 21.25
C THR A 490 9.01 -30.45 20.04
N CYS A 491 9.35 -29.21 19.72
CA CYS A 491 8.75 -28.41 18.66
C CYS A 491 9.56 -28.49 17.38
N ARG A 492 9.05 -27.91 16.30
CA ARG A 492 9.88 -27.61 15.13
C ARG A 492 10.68 -26.32 15.41
N PRO A 493 11.88 -26.14 14.83
CA PRO A 493 12.66 -24.91 14.99
C PRO A 493 11.92 -23.63 14.56
N ASP A 494 11.00 -23.75 13.61
CA ASP A 494 10.20 -22.66 13.03
C ASP A 494 8.84 -22.45 13.73
N SER A 495 8.57 -23.16 14.84
CA SER A 495 7.28 -23.05 15.53
C SER A 495 7.17 -21.75 16.33
N THR A 496 6.00 -21.13 16.24
CA THR A 496 5.60 -20.04 17.14
C THR A 496 5.07 -20.61 18.44
N VAL A 497 5.44 -19.99 19.57
CA VAL A 497 4.77 -20.16 20.85
C VAL A 497 3.79 -19.01 21.00
N THR A 498 2.50 -19.28 20.88
CA THR A 498 1.44 -18.29 21.08
C THR A 498 1.07 -18.28 22.55
N ALA A 499 1.00 -17.09 23.14
CA ALA A 499 0.70 -16.91 24.55
C ALA A 499 -0.48 -15.95 24.71
N VAL A 500 -1.45 -16.31 25.55
CA VAL A 500 -2.57 -15.44 25.91
C VAL A 500 -2.77 -15.47 27.43
N ALA A 501 -3.09 -14.32 28.01
CA ALA A 501 -3.45 -14.21 29.41
C ALA A 501 -4.98 -14.15 29.54
N ARG A 502 -5.58 -15.08 30.28
CA ARG A 502 -7.03 -15.02 30.57
C ARG A 502 -7.34 -14.04 31.70
N HIS A 503 -6.41 -13.90 32.63
CA HIS A 503 -6.38 -12.92 33.70
C HIS A 503 -4.97 -12.83 34.28
N ARG A 504 -4.73 -11.93 35.23
CA ARG A 504 -3.39 -11.64 35.80
C ARG A 504 -2.65 -12.86 36.37
N ASP A 505 -3.36 -13.91 36.77
CA ASP A 505 -2.81 -15.07 37.48
C ASP A 505 -2.90 -16.36 36.64
N HIS A 506 -3.22 -16.24 35.35
CA HIS A 506 -3.33 -17.39 34.45
C HIS A 506 -2.90 -17.07 33.02
N LEU A 507 -2.14 -17.99 32.44
CA LEU A 507 -1.64 -17.92 31.07
C LEU A 507 -1.87 -19.25 30.36
N ASP A 508 -2.29 -19.20 29.10
CA ASP A 508 -2.36 -20.35 28.21
C ASP A 508 -1.32 -20.21 27.08
N LEU A 509 -0.61 -21.29 26.80
CA LEU A 509 0.34 -21.41 25.71
C LEU A 509 -0.15 -22.40 24.65
N PHE A 510 0.15 -22.09 23.40
CA PHE A 510 -0.15 -22.93 22.24
C PHE A 510 1.04 -23.00 21.29
N THR A 511 1.35 -24.20 20.81
CA THR A 511 2.40 -24.39 19.80
C THR A 511 2.18 -25.68 19.01
N THR A 512 2.90 -25.83 17.91
CA THR A 512 2.88 -27.03 17.08
C THR A 512 4.09 -27.89 17.43
N ALA A 513 3.86 -29.13 17.86
CA ALA A 513 4.93 -30.09 18.12
C ALA A 513 5.62 -30.51 16.81
N SER A 514 6.81 -31.11 16.95
CA SER A 514 7.61 -31.63 15.81
C SER A 514 6.88 -32.68 14.98
N ASP A 515 5.92 -33.39 15.57
CA ASP A 515 5.04 -34.36 14.92
C ASP A 515 3.75 -33.74 14.33
N GLY A 516 3.62 -32.41 14.36
CA GLY A 516 2.49 -31.67 13.80
C GLY A 516 1.28 -31.54 14.72
N ARG A 517 1.32 -32.10 15.94
CA ARG A 517 0.21 -31.96 16.89
C ARG A 517 0.08 -30.54 17.42
N THR A 518 -1.15 -30.06 17.54
CA THR A 518 -1.49 -28.81 18.22
C THR A 518 -1.47 -29.04 19.72
N MET A 519 -0.50 -28.45 20.40
CA MET A 519 -0.23 -28.66 21.81
C MET A 519 -0.57 -27.42 22.63
N SER A 520 -1.01 -27.63 23.86
CA SER A 520 -1.23 -26.58 24.85
C SER A 520 -0.63 -26.95 26.20
N THR A 521 -0.28 -25.93 26.96
CA THR A 521 -0.04 -25.97 28.40
C THR A 521 -0.53 -24.66 29.00
N TRP A 522 -0.65 -24.59 30.33
CA TRP A 522 -1.04 -23.38 31.03
C TRP A 522 -0.21 -23.18 32.29
N TRP A 523 -0.18 -21.94 32.76
CA TRP A 523 0.39 -21.55 34.04
C TRP A 523 -0.68 -20.94 34.92
N ASP A 524 -0.67 -21.30 36.21
CA ASP A 524 -1.51 -20.68 37.23
C ASP A 524 -0.65 -20.27 38.43
N ALA A 525 -0.88 -19.09 38.98
CA ALA A 525 -0.06 -18.53 40.05
C ALA A 525 0.03 -19.41 41.31
N ARG A 526 -0.94 -20.29 41.56
CA ARG A 526 -0.99 -21.17 42.73
C ARG A 526 -0.33 -22.53 42.48
N THR A 527 -0.39 -23.01 41.25
CA THR A 527 0.01 -24.39 40.91
C THR A 527 1.20 -24.49 39.98
N GLY A 528 1.62 -23.37 39.38
CA GLY A 528 2.72 -23.31 38.41
C GLY A 528 2.29 -23.81 37.03
N TRP A 529 3.26 -24.34 36.30
CA TRP A 529 3.06 -24.87 34.95
C TRP A 529 2.43 -26.25 34.97
N ALA A 530 1.41 -26.45 34.13
CA ALA A 530 0.85 -27.76 33.84
C ALA A 530 1.70 -28.55 32.83
N GLY A 531 1.43 -29.85 32.72
CA GLY A 531 1.99 -30.69 31.67
C GLY A 531 1.37 -30.38 30.30
N TRP A 532 2.16 -30.50 29.23
CA TRP A 532 1.67 -30.36 27.87
C TRP A 532 0.65 -31.45 27.51
N PHE A 533 -0.39 -31.06 26.78
CA PHE A 533 -1.41 -31.96 26.26
C PHE A 533 -1.80 -31.56 24.83
N GLN A 534 -2.33 -32.52 24.06
CA GLN A 534 -2.84 -32.24 22.72
C GLN A 534 -4.26 -31.68 22.79
N VAL A 535 -4.52 -30.59 22.08
CA VAL A 535 -5.85 -29.95 22.06
C VAL A 535 -6.77 -30.73 21.14
N SER A 536 -7.70 -31.50 21.71
CA SER A 536 -8.77 -32.21 20.98
C SER A 536 -8.33 -32.98 19.73
N GLY A 537 -7.14 -33.60 19.76
CA GLY A 537 -6.59 -34.34 18.61
C GLY A 537 -6.11 -33.47 17.45
N GLY A 538 -6.01 -32.14 17.63
CA GLY A 538 -5.67 -31.18 16.59
C GLY A 538 -4.28 -31.36 15.99
N THR A 539 -4.17 -31.01 14.71
CA THR A 539 -2.91 -31.00 13.95
C THR A 539 -2.83 -29.78 13.06
N ALA A 540 -1.64 -29.22 12.91
CA ALA A 540 -1.38 -28.05 12.08
C ALA A 540 -0.49 -28.41 10.87
N SER A 541 -0.69 -27.70 9.77
CA SER A 541 0.26 -27.71 8.65
C SER A 541 1.66 -27.29 9.13
N PRO A 542 2.75 -27.88 8.59
CA PRO A 542 4.10 -27.43 8.87
C PRO A 542 4.29 -25.92 8.63
N GLY A 543 4.80 -25.22 9.65
CA GLY A 543 5.03 -23.77 9.62
C GLY A 543 3.79 -22.91 9.93
N SER A 544 2.60 -23.49 10.07
CA SER A 544 1.40 -22.74 10.44
C SER A 544 1.37 -22.47 11.95
N PRO A 545 1.42 -21.20 12.38
CA PRO A 545 1.25 -20.85 13.78
C PRO A 545 -0.22 -21.06 14.22
N ILE A 546 -0.41 -21.36 15.50
CA ILE A 546 -1.73 -21.39 16.13
C ILE A 546 -2.05 -19.99 16.63
N THR A 547 -3.16 -19.41 16.19
CA THR A 547 -3.64 -18.13 16.73
C THR A 547 -4.64 -18.43 17.84
N ALA A 548 -4.53 -17.70 18.95
CA ALA A 548 -5.42 -17.81 20.09
C ALA A 548 -6.05 -16.46 20.40
N VAL A 549 -7.37 -16.43 20.64
CA VAL A 549 -8.12 -15.23 20.99
C VAL A 549 -8.89 -15.51 22.28
N VAL A 550 -8.64 -14.72 23.32
CA VAL A 550 -9.44 -14.76 24.56
C VAL A 550 -10.64 -13.84 24.37
N ARG A 551 -11.84 -14.42 24.32
CA ARG A 551 -13.09 -13.65 24.23
C ARG A 551 -13.45 -13.03 25.57
N TYR A 552 -13.27 -13.81 26.63
CA TYR A 552 -13.43 -13.42 28.04
C TYR A 552 -12.74 -14.46 28.92
N THR A 553 -12.61 -14.21 30.22
CA THR A 553 -11.75 -15.00 31.13
C THR A 553 -11.98 -16.52 31.12
N ASN A 554 -13.20 -16.96 30.80
CA ASN A 554 -13.59 -18.37 30.81
C ASN A 554 -13.78 -18.95 29.40
N HIS A 555 -13.38 -18.23 28.34
CA HIS A 555 -13.55 -18.68 26.97
C HIS A 555 -12.43 -18.18 26.05
N LEU A 556 -11.88 -19.08 25.25
CA LEU A 556 -10.94 -18.74 24.19
C LEU A 556 -11.14 -19.61 22.95
N ASP A 557 -10.72 -19.09 21.82
CA ASP A 557 -10.78 -19.74 20.52
C ASP A 557 -9.38 -19.92 19.95
N LEU A 558 -9.16 -21.04 19.26
CA LEU A 558 -7.95 -21.31 18.49
C LEU A 558 -8.27 -21.36 17.00
N PHE A 559 -7.32 -20.90 16.19
CA PHE A 559 -7.37 -20.95 14.74
C PHE A 559 -6.07 -21.46 14.16
N VAL A 560 -6.16 -22.35 13.16
CA VAL A 560 -4.98 -22.92 12.51
C VAL A 560 -5.30 -23.38 11.09
N VAL A 561 -4.28 -23.42 10.23
CA VAL A 561 -4.35 -24.13 8.94
C VAL A 561 -4.00 -25.59 9.17
N GLY A 562 -4.94 -26.49 8.88
CA GLY A 562 -4.77 -27.93 9.00
C GLY A 562 -3.86 -28.51 7.90
N THR A 563 -3.50 -29.79 8.03
CA THR A 563 -2.63 -30.52 7.09
C THR A 563 -3.25 -30.77 5.71
N ASP A 564 -4.58 -30.59 5.60
CA ASP A 564 -5.36 -30.63 4.37
C ASP A 564 -5.60 -29.22 3.78
N ASN A 565 -4.86 -28.22 4.27
CA ASN A 565 -4.93 -26.80 3.87
C ASN A 565 -6.23 -26.08 4.23
N ARG A 566 -7.10 -26.71 5.03
CA ARG A 566 -8.33 -26.08 5.50
C ARG A 566 -8.10 -25.23 6.74
N ILE A 567 -8.93 -24.22 6.91
CA ILE A 567 -8.93 -23.35 8.09
C ILE A 567 -9.80 -24.00 9.16
N TYR A 568 -9.22 -24.30 10.31
CA TYR A 568 -9.91 -24.93 11.43
C TYR A 568 -9.98 -24.01 12.63
N SER A 569 -11.05 -24.19 13.39
CA SER A 569 -11.22 -23.60 14.72
C SER A 569 -11.59 -24.68 15.74
N THR A 570 -11.21 -24.42 16.99
CA THR A 570 -11.77 -25.05 18.19
C THR A 570 -11.82 -23.99 19.28
N TRP A 571 -12.54 -24.28 20.36
CA TRP A 571 -12.67 -23.37 21.49
C TRP A 571 -12.63 -24.13 22.81
N TRP A 572 -12.33 -23.40 23.87
CA TRP A 572 -12.35 -23.88 25.24
C TRP A 572 -13.31 -23.04 26.07
N HIS A 573 -14.05 -23.71 26.96
CA HIS A 573 -14.80 -23.07 28.03
C HIS A 573 -14.58 -23.80 29.36
N ASP A 574 -14.52 -23.07 30.47
CA ASP A 574 -14.20 -23.63 31.79
C ASP A 574 -15.12 -24.78 32.24
N THR A 575 -16.42 -24.73 31.89
CA THR A 575 -17.40 -25.76 32.24
C THR A 575 -17.46 -26.96 31.31
N THR A 576 -17.04 -26.83 30.05
CA THR A 576 -17.20 -27.88 29.02
C THR A 576 -15.87 -28.40 28.49
N GLY A 577 -14.77 -27.73 28.80
CA GLY A 577 -13.44 -28.06 28.29
C GLY A 577 -13.29 -27.68 26.82
N TRP A 578 -12.43 -28.42 26.14
CA TRP A 578 -12.14 -28.21 24.72
C TRP A 578 -13.19 -28.84 23.81
N ALA A 579 -13.68 -28.08 22.84
CA ALA A 579 -14.53 -28.59 21.78
C ALA A 579 -13.74 -29.41 20.74
N ALA A 580 -14.46 -30.13 19.87
CA ALA A 580 -13.88 -30.75 18.69
C ALA A 580 -13.51 -29.70 17.63
N TRP A 581 -12.46 -29.97 16.86
CA TRP A 581 -12.08 -29.11 15.73
C TRP A 581 -13.14 -29.15 14.62
N PHE A 582 -13.45 -27.99 14.04
CA PHE A 582 -14.35 -27.86 12.91
C PHE A 582 -13.77 -26.92 11.85
N ASN A 583 -14.13 -27.14 10.59
CA ASN A 583 -13.70 -26.28 9.50
C ASN A 583 -14.53 -25.00 9.48
N VAL A 584 -13.86 -23.85 9.39
CA VAL A 584 -14.51 -22.53 9.41
C VAL A 584 -15.05 -22.23 8.01
N SER A 585 -16.35 -22.42 7.80
CA SER A 585 -17.08 -22.02 6.59
C SER A 585 -16.47 -22.47 5.26
N GLY A 586 -15.93 -23.69 5.19
CA GLY A 586 -15.28 -24.18 3.96
C GLY A 586 -13.90 -23.57 3.68
N GLY A 587 -13.37 -22.75 4.61
CA GLY A 587 -12.17 -21.96 4.42
C GLY A 587 -10.93 -22.78 4.09
N VAL A 588 -10.12 -22.24 3.16
CA VAL A 588 -8.86 -22.83 2.71
C VAL A 588 -7.79 -21.73 2.74
N ALA A 589 -6.60 -22.09 3.22
CA ALA A 589 -5.44 -21.22 3.21
C ALA A 589 -4.22 -22.02 2.74
N ARG A 590 -3.15 -21.33 2.34
CA ARG A 590 -1.91 -22.03 1.98
C ARG A 590 -1.30 -22.74 3.19
N PRO A 591 -0.67 -23.93 2.99
CA PRO A 591 0.07 -24.58 4.06
C PRO A 591 1.23 -23.69 4.53
N GLY A 592 1.37 -23.59 5.85
CA GLY A 592 2.35 -22.73 6.52
C GLY A 592 1.87 -21.29 6.78
N SER A 593 0.66 -20.91 6.36
CA SER A 593 0.12 -19.58 6.63
C SER A 593 -0.45 -19.47 8.05
N GLN A 594 -0.44 -18.24 8.58
CA GLN A 594 -1.18 -17.84 9.78
C GLN A 594 -2.64 -17.53 9.45
N ILE A 595 -3.53 -17.76 10.42
CA ILE A 595 -4.87 -17.15 10.48
C ILE A 595 -4.82 -16.02 11.51
N ALA A 596 -4.91 -14.76 11.09
CA ALA A 596 -5.00 -13.66 12.04
C ALA A 596 -6.45 -13.55 12.53
N ALA A 597 -6.62 -13.33 13.83
CA ALA A 597 -7.95 -13.25 14.44
C ALA A 597 -7.95 -12.26 15.60
N LEU A 598 -9.09 -11.60 15.80
CA LEU A 598 -9.36 -10.81 16.99
C LEU A 598 -10.83 -10.88 17.38
N THR A 599 -11.13 -10.38 18.58
CA THR A 599 -12.48 -10.09 19.03
C THR A 599 -12.64 -8.57 19.20
N ARG A 600 -13.70 -8.00 18.64
CA ARG A 600 -14.05 -6.57 18.79
C ARG A 600 -15.02 -6.34 19.95
N VAL A 601 -15.89 -7.31 20.18
CA VAL A 601 -16.82 -7.43 21.30
C VAL A 601 -16.95 -8.91 21.64
N THR A 602 -17.33 -9.23 22.87
CA THR A 602 -17.40 -10.60 23.42
C THR A 602 -18.06 -11.62 22.47
N GLU A 603 -19.12 -11.25 21.77
CA GLU A 603 -19.91 -12.12 20.89
C GLU A 603 -19.56 -11.95 19.39
N HIS A 604 -18.35 -11.47 19.08
CA HIS A 604 -17.89 -11.30 17.71
C HIS A 604 -16.42 -11.67 17.53
N LEU A 605 -16.11 -12.37 16.43
CA LEU A 605 -14.76 -12.69 15.98
C LEU A 605 -14.57 -12.27 14.53
N ASP A 606 -13.40 -11.73 14.21
CA ASP A 606 -13.00 -11.41 12.84
C ASP A 606 -11.73 -12.20 12.50
N LEU A 607 -11.76 -12.92 11.38
CA LEU A 607 -10.66 -13.75 10.88
C LEU A 607 -10.14 -13.20 9.57
N PHE A 608 -8.83 -13.37 9.37
CA PHE A 608 -8.11 -12.97 8.17
C PHE A 608 -7.10 -14.05 7.78
N ALA A 609 -7.07 -14.37 6.49
CA ALA A 609 -6.16 -15.38 5.95
C ALA A 609 -5.69 -15.01 4.54
N VAL A 610 -4.46 -15.41 4.20
CA VAL A 610 -4.00 -15.35 2.80
C VAL A 610 -4.46 -16.64 2.10
N GLY A 611 -5.34 -16.47 1.12
CA GLY A 611 -5.88 -17.54 0.29
C GLY A 611 -4.81 -18.22 -0.58
N ALA A 612 -5.17 -19.35 -1.20
CA ALA A 612 -4.30 -20.07 -2.13
C ALA A 612 -3.90 -19.24 -3.36
N ASP A 613 -4.69 -18.24 -3.70
CA ASP A 613 -4.48 -17.25 -4.76
C ASP A 613 -3.62 -16.04 -4.34
N GLY A 614 -3.18 -15.98 -3.07
CA GLY A 614 -2.44 -14.83 -2.53
C GLY A 614 -3.34 -13.66 -2.14
N VAL A 615 -4.66 -13.80 -2.23
CA VAL A 615 -5.62 -12.76 -1.84
C VAL A 615 -5.85 -12.82 -0.33
N VAL A 616 -5.81 -11.66 0.33
CA VAL A 616 -6.27 -11.59 1.72
C VAL A 616 -7.78 -11.74 1.75
N THR A 617 -8.27 -12.73 2.47
CA THR A 617 -9.68 -13.02 2.68
C THR A 617 -10.05 -12.84 4.14
N SER A 618 -11.32 -12.59 4.38
CA SER A 618 -11.86 -12.49 5.73
C SER A 618 -13.11 -13.34 5.87
N ALA A 619 -13.40 -13.72 7.10
CA ALA A 619 -14.66 -14.27 7.57
C ALA A 619 -14.89 -13.75 8.99
N TRP A 620 -16.14 -13.74 9.43
CA TRP A 620 -16.48 -13.32 10.78
C TRP A 620 -17.47 -14.30 11.43
N TRP A 621 -17.55 -14.25 12.75
CA TRP A 621 -18.55 -14.97 13.53
C TRP A 621 -19.29 -13.98 14.42
N ASP A 622 -20.61 -14.16 14.51
CA ASP A 622 -21.48 -13.47 15.46
C ASP A 622 -22.36 -14.50 16.18
N ALA A 623 -22.60 -14.32 17.47
CA ALA A 623 -23.37 -15.28 18.27
C ALA A 623 -24.81 -15.52 17.78
N SER A 624 -25.43 -14.53 17.14
CA SER A 624 -26.78 -14.64 16.60
C SER A 624 -26.84 -15.31 15.23
N GLY A 625 -25.77 -15.17 14.43
CA GLY A 625 -25.74 -15.58 13.02
C GLY A 625 -24.81 -16.74 12.69
N GLY A 626 -23.90 -17.10 13.60
CA GLY A 626 -22.83 -18.06 13.34
C GLY A 626 -21.75 -17.48 12.44
N TRP A 627 -21.04 -18.38 11.74
CA TRP A 627 -19.95 -18.00 10.84
C TRP A 627 -20.46 -17.49 9.49
N SER A 628 -19.87 -16.41 8.99
CA SER A 628 -20.04 -15.93 7.63
C SER A 628 -19.33 -16.83 6.62
N GLY A 629 -19.63 -16.66 5.33
CA GLY A 629 -18.75 -17.14 4.26
C GLY A 629 -17.44 -16.33 4.19
N TRP A 630 -16.42 -16.93 3.58
CA TRP A 630 -15.16 -16.23 3.26
C TRP A 630 -15.36 -15.29 2.08
N PHE A 631 -14.81 -14.08 2.17
CA PHE A 631 -14.86 -13.06 1.12
C PHE A 631 -13.50 -12.37 0.97
N PRO A 632 -13.12 -11.95 -0.24
CA PRO A 632 -11.85 -11.27 -0.48
C PRO A 632 -11.86 -9.84 0.05
N LEU A 633 -10.73 -9.38 0.58
CA LEU A 633 -10.45 -7.98 0.91
C LEU A 633 -9.79 -7.21 -0.24
N GLY A 634 -9.69 -7.84 -1.42
CA GLY A 634 -9.25 -7.26 -2.70
C GLY A 634 -10.41 -6.84 -3.62
N VAL A 635 -10.15 -6.04 -4.65
CA VAL A 635 -11.09 -5.77 -5.76
C VAL A 635 -11.01 -6.91 -6.79
N THR A 636 -12.00 -7.80 -6.81
CA THR A 636 -12.15 -8.78 -7.91
C THR A 636 -12.41 -8.10 -9.24
#